data_AF-A0A7V3VJ00-F1
#
_entry.id   AF-A0A7V3VJ00-F1
#
_cell.length_a   1.000
_cell.length_b   1.000
_cell.length_c   1.000
_cell.angle_alpha   90.00
_cell.angle_beta   90.00
_cell.angle_gamma   90.00
#
_symmetry.space_group_name_H-M   'P 1'
#
loop_
_entity.id
_entity.type
_entity.pdbx_description
1 polymer ?
#
loop_
_entity_poly.entity_id
_entity_poly.type
_entity_poly.pdbx_seq_one_letter_code
_entity_poly.pdbx_strand_id
1 'polypeptide(L)'
;MMGQKAAGRSLAAVWPARYPAELLWAHGICAGEVWDPPGDAELASAHLQSFVCPVVQKGLGLYLSGALAPVDLLLFPHTCD
;
A
#
# COMPACT_ATOMS: atom_id res chain seq x y z
N MET A 1 8.61 -8.33 -5.52
CA MET A 1 7.42 -8.98 -4.93
C MET A 1 6.97 -10.24 -5.66
N MET A 2 6.89 -10.28 -7.01
CA MET A 2 6.37 -11.49 -7.71
C MET A 2 7.07 -12.81 -7.38
N GLY A 3 8.38 -12.80 -7.12
CA GLY A 3 9.09 -14.01 -6.67
C GLY A 3 8.56 -14.59 -5.35
N GLN A 4 7.93 -13.77 -4.50
CA GLN A 4 7.30 -14.23 -3.26
C GLN A 4 5.99 -14.97 -3.53
N LYS A 5 5.22 -14.56 -4.56
CA LYS A 5 4.05 -15.33 -5.02
C LYS A 5 4.44 -16.70 -5.53
N ALA A 6 5.55 -16.80 -6.29
CA ALA A 6 6.08 -18.09 -6.72
C ALA A 6 6.51 -18.98 -5.54
N ALA A 7 6.91 -18.39 -4.42
CA ALA A 7 7.20 -19.09 -3.18
C ALA A 7 5.95 -19.38 -2.31
N GLY A 8 4.74 -19.19 -2.84
CA GLY A 8 3.47 -19.50 -2.16
C GLY A 8 3.03 -18.46 -1.12
N ARG A 9 3.62 -17.26 -1.12
CA ARG A 9 3.30 -16.20 -0.15
C ARG A 9 2.31 -15.20 -0.70
N SER A 10 1.45 -14.68 0.18
CA SER A 10 0.58 -13.55 -0.13
C SER A 10 1.38 -12.25 -0.15
N LEU A 11 0.92 -11.27 -0.91
CA LEU A 11 1.51 -9.94 -0.99
C LEU A 11 0.61 -8.94 -0.26
N ALA A 12 1.20 -8.10 0.60
CA ALA A 12 0.50 -6.99 1.22
C ALA A 12 1.10 -5.65 0.77
N ALA A 13 0.26 -4.70 0.38
CA ALA A 13 0.65 -3.30 0.23
C ALA A 13 0.37 -2.62 1.58
N VAL A 14 1.42 -2.10 2.20
CA VAL A 14 1.35 -1.55 3.56
C VAL A 14 1.68 -0.08 3.53
N TRP A 15 0.78 0.75 4.05
CA TRP A 15 1.04 2.17 4.21
C TRP A 15 1.91 2.44 5.44
N PRO A 16 2.69 3.54 5.43
CA PRO A 16 3.60 3.87 6.52
C PRO A 16 2.93 4.14 7.87
N ALA A 17 3.63 4.07 9.00
CA ALA A 17 5.06 3.77 9.17
C ALA A 17 5.34 2.59 10.11
N ARG A 18 4.32 2.15 10.86
CA ARG A 18 4.45 1.13 11.91
C ARG A 18 3.39 0.06 11.74
N TYR A 19 3.83 -1.15 11.48
CA TYR A 19 2.99 -2.33 11.33
C TYR A 19 3.78 -3.57 11.78
N PRO A 20 3.13 -4.69 12.12
CA PRO A 20 3.81 -5.87 12.65
C PRO A 20 4.40 -6.72 11.51
N ALA A 21 5.48 -6.25 10.88
CA ALA A 21 6.12 -6.89 9.74
C ALA A 21 6.52 -8.35 10.02
N GLU A 22 7.01 -8.63 11.23
CA GLU A 22 7.42 -9.96 11.68
C GLU A 22 6.23 -10.93 11.76
N LEU A 23 5.06 -10.46 12.18
CA LEU A 23 3.84 -11.28 12.20
C LEU A 23 3.35 -11.57 10.78
N LEU A 24 3.33 -10.57 9.90
CA LEU A 24 2.99 -10.78 8.49
C LEU A 24 3.91 -11.83 7.86
N TRP A 25 5.22 -11.71 8.09
CA TRP A 25 6.19 -12.66 7.58
C TRP A 25 5.99 -14.08 8.12
N ALA A 26 5.76 -14.23 9.43
CA ALA A 26 5.49 -15.52 10.06
C ALA A 26 4.24 -16.20 9.47
N HIS A 27 3.26 -15.42 9.00
CA HIS A 27 2.07 -15.89 8.33
C HIS A 27 2.20 -16.04 6.81
N GLY A 28 3.42 -15.96 6.26
CA GLY A 28 3.64 -16.11 4.82
C GLY A 28 3.13 -14.92 4.00
N ILE A 29 3.03 -13.74 4.60
CA ILE A 29 2.62 -12.50 3.94
C ILE A 29 3.87 -11.63 3.76
N CYS A 30 4.24 -11.35 2.51
CA CYS A 30 5.30 -10.42 2.18
C CYS A 30 4.72 -9.00 2.09
N ALA A 31 5.09 -8.15 3.05
CA ALA A 31 4.78 -6.74 3.02
C ALA A 31 5.68 -6.00 2.03
N GLY A 32 5.07 -5.22 1.14
CA GLY A 32 5.72 -4.17 0.36
C GLY A 32 5.19 -2.82 0.82
N GLU A 33 6.09 -1.95 1.27
CA GLU A 33 5.69 -0.64 1.77
C GLU A 33 5.38 0.33 0.63
N VAL A 34 4.27 1.06 0.76
CA VAL A 34 3.86 2.11 -0.19
C VAL A 34 4.32 3.46 0.35
N TRP A 35 5.54 3.84 -0.01
CA TRP A 35 6.11 5.16 0.27
C TRP A 35 6.19 5.98 -1.01
N ASP A 36 5.59 7.19 -0.97
CA ASP A 36 5.65 8.19 -2.04
C ASP A 36 5.66 7.59 -3.47
N PRO A 37 4.62 6.84 -3.86
CA PRO A 37 4.63 6.12 -5.13
C PRO A 37 4.69 7.10 -6.31
N PRO A 38 5.29 6.69 -7.44
CA PRO A 38 5.35 7.54 -8.62
C PRO A 38 3.95 7.78 -9.20
N GLY A 39 3.77 8.92 -9.87
CA GLY A 39 2.48 9.33 -10.45
C GLY A 39 1.89 10.55 -9.77
N ASP A 40 0.79 11.05 -10.35
CA ASP A 40 0.00 12.13 -9.77
C ASP A 40 -1.12 11.59 -8.86
N ALA A 41 -1.77 12.51 -8.16
CA ALA A 41 -2.88 12.23 -7.26
C ALA A 41 -4.25 12.52 -7.91
N GLU A 42 -4.32 12.61 -9.25
CA GLU A 42 -5.54 13.08 -9.92
C GLU A 42 -6.74 12.18 -9.59
N LEU A 43 -6.56 10.85 -9.63
CA LEU A 43 -7.59 9.88 -9.26
C LEU A 43 -8.01 10.01 -7.78
N ALA A 44 -7.10 10.40 -6.89
CA ALA A 44 -7.39 10.55 -5.48
C ALA A 44 -8.16 11.83 -5.15
N SER A 45 -8.14 12.84 -6.03
CA SER A 45 -8.78 14.15 -5.81
C SER A 45 -10.30 14.09 -5.65
N ALA A 46 -10.94 13.04 -6.19
CA ALA A 46 -12.37 12.78 -6.01
C ALA A 46 -12.73 12.24 -4.61
N HIS A 47 -11.72 11.82 -3.84
CA HIS A 47 -11.89 11.12 -2.56
C HIS A 47 -11.24 11.85 -1.38
N LEU A 48 -10.20 12.63 -1.65
CA LEU A 48 -9.39 13.31 -0.64
C LEU A 48 -9.30 14.80 -0.93
N GLN A 49 -9.29 15.61 0.12
CA GLN A 49 -9.05 17.03 0.04
C GLN A 49 -7.60 17.29 -0.39
N SER A 50 -7.39 18.39 -1.13
CA SER A 50 -6.07 18.77 -1.67
C SER A 50 -4.98 18.97 -0.63
N PHE A 51 -5.35 19.19 0.63
CA PHE A 51 -4.42 19.40 1.75
C PHE A 51 -4.06 18.11 2.51
N VAL A 52 -4.62 16.94 2.16
CA VAL A 52 -4.19 15.65 2.71
C VAL A 52 -2.74 15.37 2.32
N CYS A 53 -1.98 14.62 3.13
CA CYS A 53 -0.56 14.44 2.85
C CYS A 53 -0.31 13.73 1.49
N PRO A 54 0.75 14.10 0.75
CA PRO A 54 1.03 13.52 -0.57
C PRO A 54 1.20 11.99 -0.59
N VAL A 55 1.67 11.40 0.51
CA VAL A 55 1.83 9.94 0.64
C VAL A 55 0.47 9.24 0.54
N VAL A 56 -0.55 9.75 1.25
CA VAL A 56 -1.91 9.18 1.22
C VAL A 56 -2.57 9.47 -0.13
N GLN A 57 -2.44 10.70 -0.65
CA GLN A 57 -3.00 11.06 -1.96
C GLN A 57 -2.46 10.17 -3.09
N LYS A 58 -1.13 10.07 -3.24
CA LYS A 58 -0.50 9.26 -4.28
C LYS A 58 -0.71 7.76 -4.04
N GLY A 59 -0.70 7.32 -2.78
CA GLY A 59 -1.01 5.93 -2.42
C GLY A 59 -2.42 5.52 -2.84
N LEU A 60 -3.42 6.37 -2.58
CA LEU A 60 -4.79 6.13 -3.04
C LEU A 60 -4.87 6.16 -4.58
N GLY A 61 -4.19 7.10 -5.23
CA GLY A 61 -4.10 7.15 -6.69
C GLY A 61 -3.53 5.86 -7.29
N LEU A 62 -2.45 5.32 -6.70
CA LEU A 62 -1.86 4.05 -7.09
C LEU A 62 -2.86 2.89 -6.96
N TYR A 63 -3.62 2.82 -5.86
CA TYR A 63 -4.67 1.83 -5.69
C TYR A 63 -5.77 1.96 -6.76
N LEU A 64 -6.29 3.17 -6.96
CA LEU A 64 -7.39 3.44 -7.90
C LEU A 64 -7.00 3.20 -9.36
N SER A 65 -5.73 3.41 -9.72
CA SER A 65 -5.21 3.08 -11.05
C SER A 65 -5.21 1.57 -11.38
N GLY A 66 -5.42 0.71 -10.37
CA GLY A 66 -5.34 -0.74 -10.52
C GLY A 66 -3.92 -1.32 -10.51
N ALA A 67 -2.89 -0.49 -10.32
CA ALA A 67 -1.49 -0.94 -10.28
C ALA A 67 -1.20 -1.94 -9.15
N LEU A 68 -2.01 -1.93 -8.08
CA LEU A 68 -1.92 -2.88 -6.96
C LEU A 68 -2.76 -4.16 -7.16
N ALA A 69 -3.30 -4.42 -8.35
CA ALA A 69 -4.07 -5.64 -8.64
C ALA A 69 -3.38 -6.97 -8.23
N PRO A 70 -2.04 -7.12 -8.29
CA PRO A 70 -1.38 -8.35 -7.84
C PRO A 70 -1.29 -8.52 -6.33
N VAL A 71 -1.68 -7.52 -5.52
CA VAL A 71 -1.59 -7.54 -4.06
C VAL A 71 -2.84 -8.20 -3.47
N ASP A 72 -2.69 -9.01 -2.43
CA ASP A 72 -3.77 -9.78 -1.80
C ASP A 72 -4.35 -9.09 -0.55
N LEU A 73 -3.60 -8.14 0.04
CA LEU A 73 -3.97 -7.41 1.24
C LEU A 73 -3.54 -5.93 1.17
N LEU A 74 -4.42 -5.03 1.61
CA LEU A 74 -4.05 -3.65 1.89
C LEU A 74 -4.01 -3.45 3.41
N LEU A 75 -2.97 -2.81 3.92
CA LEU A 75 -2.83 -2.51 5.34
C LEU A 75 -2.57 -1.02 5.54
N PHE A 76 -3.50 -0.36 6.24
CA PHE A 76 -3.41 1.06 6.60
C PHE A 76 -3.26 1.18 8.12
N PRO A 77 -2.04 1.41 8.64
CA PRO A 77 -1.88 1.63 10.07
C PRO A 77 -2.41 3.03 10.43
N HIS A 78 -3.17 3.11 11.52
CA HIS A 78 -3.72 4.37 12.02
C HIS A 78 -2.65 5.18 12.76
N THR A 79 -1.73 5.79 12.00
CA THR A 79 -0.61 6.58 12.55
C THR A 79 -0.85 8.09 12.51
N CYS A 80 -1.80 8.57 11.71
CA CYS A 80 -2.27 9.93 11.62
C CYS A 80 -3.77 9.95 11.33
N ASP A 81 -4.37 11.14 11.33
CA ASP A 81 -5.70 11.37 10.74
C ASP A 81 -5.73 10.94 9.27
#